data_AF-A0AA39JZM0-F1
#
_entry.id   AF-A0AA39JZM0-F1
#
_cell.length_a   1.000
_cell.length_b   1.000
_cell.length_c   1.000
_cell.angle_alpha   90.00
_cell.angle_beta   90.00
_cell.angle_gamma   90.00
#
_symmetry.space_group_name_H-M   'P 1'
#
loop_
_entity.id
_entity.type
_entity.pdbx_description
1 polymer ?
#
loop_
_entity_poly.entity_id
_entity_poly.type
_entity_poly.pdbx_seq_one_letter_code
_entity_poly.pdbx_strand_id
1 'polypeptide(L)'
;MPELNDTHYQRLYDTYWMRPDVQIFQKSQTTNQIRWLLGDPSGFMEAAFGIQTAIVSEEYIKAANITIALTTLQHESAMAETPRLDPFSPPRNPLIGYKESPIGFDLGFVCNGEHEVGKSIWLFLILIWRLQCGLPTGYISYGEMWFFFNQEGVTTGSLYHMIFEYCLSHHLGINHWFLVDTTEGCYERDMPARLVRTGFYLVQVTSQTEVGWVYRSKSEVFIYTMKSFHASV
;
A
#
# COMPACT_ATOMS: atom_id res chain seq x y z
N MET A 1 -3.45 14.94 -8.52
CA MET A 1 -3.63 13.65 -9.23
C MET A 1 -4.90 13.73 -10.06
N PRO A 2 -4.96 13.07 -11.24
CA PRO A 2 -6.20 12.86 -11.97
C PRO A 2 -7.20 12.05 -11.13
N GLU A 3 -8.50 12.31 -11.28
CA GLU A 3 -9.54 11.46 -10.67
C GLU A 3 -9.61 10.13 -11.41
N LEU A 4 -9.20 9.05 -10.74
CA LEU A 4 -9.39 7.69 -11.23
C LEU A 4 -10.84 7.26 -11.04
N ASN A 5 -11.34 6.44 -11.96
CA ASN A 5 -12.68 5.88 -11.90
C ASN A 5 -12.65 4.35 -11.72
N ASP A 6 -13.81 3.75 -11.47
CA ASP A 6 -13.98 2.30 -11.23
C ASP A 6 -13.31 1.43 -12.30
N THR A 7 -13.26 1.88 -13.56
CA THR A 7 -12.65 1.12 -14.65
C THR A 7 -11.14 0.97 -14.51
N HIS A 8 -10.46 1.94 -13.87
CA HIS A 8 -9.01 1.85 -13.62
C HIS A 8 -8.72 0.82 -12.53
N TYR A 9 -9.50 0.82 -11.45
CA TYR A 9 -9.34 -0.15 -10.36
C TYR A 9 -9.78 -1.56 -10.78
N GLN A 10 -10.80 -1.69 -11.62
CA GLN A 10 -11.17 -2.99 -12.19
C GLN A 10 -10.03 -3.54 -13.08
N ARG A 11 -9.41 -2.71 -13.92
CA ARG A 11 -8.24 -3.14 -14.72
C ARG A 11 -7.07 -3.56 -13.86
N LEU A 12 -6.83 -2.86 -12.74
CA LEU A 12 -5.82 -3.23 -11.77
C LEU A 12 -6.07 -4.65 -11.22
N TYR A 13 -7.31 -4.92 -10.82
CA TYR A 13 -7.74 -6.23 -10.35
C TYR A 13 -7.56 -7.32 -11.42
N ASP A 14 -8.08 -7.09 -12.62
CA ASP A 14 -7.97 -8.05 -13.73
C ASP A 14 -6.51 -8.33 -14.12
N THR A 15 -5.62 -7.34 -13.93
CA THR A 15 -4.19 -7.47 -14.29
C THR A 15 -3.37 -8.15 -13.21
N TYR A 16 -3.61 -7.87 -11.93
CA TYR A 16 -2.72 -8.32 -10.87
C TYR A 16 -3.32 -9.37 -9.95
N TRP A 17 -4.64 -9.36 -9.74
CA TRP A 17 -5.32 -10.40 -8.96
C TRP A 17 -5.57 -11.64 -9.80
N MET A 18 -6.18 -11.46 -10.98
CA MET A 18 -6.54 -12.59 -11.86
C MET A 18 -5.33 -13.19 -12.59
N ARG A 19 -4.22 -12.45 -12.65
CA ARG A 19 -2.99 -12.85 -13.34
C ARG A 19 -1.74 -12.65 -12.46
N PRO A 20 -1.54 -13.51 -11.45
CA PRO A 20 -0.38 -13.41 -10.55
C PRO A 20 0.98 -13.64 -11.26
N ASP A 21 0.96 -14.15 -12.50
CA ASP A 21 2.12 -14.29 -13.38
C ASP A 21 2.67 -12.93 -13.87
N VAL A 22 1.82 -11.90 -13.92
CA VAL A 22 2.21 -10.57 -14.40
C VAL A 22 3.13 -9.91 -13.38
N GLN A 23 4.28 -9.41 -13.83
CA GLN A 23 5.26 -8.70 -13.01
C GLN A 23 5.41 -7.26 -13.49
N ILE A 24 5.75 -6.35 -12.58
CA ILE A 24 5.86 -4.91 -12.84
C ILE A 24 7.29 -4.40 -12.97
N PHE A 25 8.30 -5.27 -12.92
CA PHE A 25 9.70 -4.86 -12.82
C PHE A 25 10.50 -5.20 -14.07
N GLN A 26 11.19 -4.18 -14.60
CA GLN A 26 12.29 -4.33 -15.56
C GLN A 26 13.60 -3.88 -14.90
N LYS A 27 14.61 -4.73 -14.92
CA LYS A 27 15.92 -4.43 -14.36
C LYS A 27 16.67 -3.45 -15.27
N SER A 28 17.04 -2.28 -14.74
CA SER A 28 17.98 -1.35 -15.39
C SER A 28 19.25 -1.22 -14.55
N GLN A 29 20.41 -1.41 -15.18
CA GLN A 29 21.71 -1.19 -14.56
C GLN A 29 22.36 0.06 -15.16
N THR A 30 22.41 1.12 -14.37
CA THR A 30 23.33 2.24 -14.60
C THR A 30 24.42 2.22 -13.54
N THR A 31 25.64 2.56 -13.91
CA THR A 31 26.86 2.49 -13.10
C THR A 31 26.61 2.99 -11.67
N ASN A 32 26.77 2.09 -10.70
CA ASN A 32 26.68 2.27 -9.24
C ASN A 32 25.31 2.32 -8.57
N GLN A 33 24.19 2.21 -9.30
CA GLN A 33 22.85 2.05 -8.67
C GLN A 33 21.98 1.10 -9.49
N ILE A 34 21.47 0.05 -8.86
CA ILE A 34 20.42 -0.79 -9.46
C ILE A 34 19.11 -0.02 -9.37
N ARG A 35 18.50 0.20 -10.53
CA ARG A 35 17.24 0.91 -10.67
C ARG A 35 16.24 -0.05 -11.28
N TRP A 36 15.13 -0.26 -10.58
CA TRP A 36 14.03 -1.04 -11.13
C TRP A 36 13.09 -0.09 -11.84
N LEU A 37 12.90 -0.30 -13.15
CA LEU A 37 11.86 0.40 -13.88
C LEU A 37 10.55 -0.32 -13.65
N LEU A 38 9.55 0.41 -13.20
CA LEU A 38 8.18 -0.06 -13.07
C LEU A 38 7.48 0.07 -14.41
N GLY A 39 7.32 -1.06 -15.10
CA GLY A 39 6.44 -1.15 -16.26
C GLY A 39 5.09 -1.68 -15.79
N ASP A 40 4.05 -0.86 -15.86
CA ASP A 40 2.70 -1.25 -15.43
C ASP A 40 1.83 -1.64 -16.65
N PRO A 41 1.67 -2.95 -16.93
CA PRO A 41 0.82 -3.42 -18.02
C PRO A 41 -0.68 -3.09 -17.85
N SER A 42 -1.13 -2.71 -16.65
CA SER A 42 -2.52 -2.27 -16.44
C SER A 42 -2.79 -0.85 -16.94
N GLY A 43 -1.72 -0.06 -17.16
CA GLY A 43 -1.80 1.37 -17.49
C GLY A 43 -2.27 2.27 -16.34
N PHE A 44 -2.44 1.71 -15.13
CA PHE A 44 -2.87 2.46 -13.96
C PHE A 44 -1.85 3.51 -13.55
N MET A 45 -0.56 3.20 -13.56
CA MET A 45 0.51 4.14 -13.18
C MET A 45 0.53 5.38 -14.07
N GLU A 46 0.35 5.19 -15.37
CA GLU A 46 0.25 6.29 -16.32
C GLU A 46 -1.00 7.12 -16.07
N ALA A 47 -2.15 6.47 -15.84
CA ALA A 47 -3.40 7.17 -15.55
C ALA A 47 -3.40 7.92 -14.20
N ALA A 48 -2.79 7.34 -13.17
CA ALA A 48 -2.81 7.85 -11.79
C ALA A 48 -1.72 8.89 -11.52
N PHE A 49 -0.53 8.67 -12.07
CA PHE A 49 0.65 9.46 -11.77
C PHE A 49 1.22 10.19 -12.99
N GLY A 50 0.74 9.91 -14.20
CA GLY A 50 1.38 10.40 -15.43
C GLY A 50 2.74 9.75 -15.69
N ILE A 51 2.99 8.58 -15.09
CA ILE A 51 4.29 7.92 -15.11
C ILE A 51 4.19 6.61 -15.89
N GLN A 52 4.91 6.54 -17.01
CA GLN A 52 5.05 5.29 -17.78
C GLN A 52 6.10 4.36 -17.18
N THR A 53 7.15 4.95 -16.58
CA THR A 53 8.22 4.22 -15.90
C THR A 53 8.62 4.92 -14.61
N ALA A 54 8.51 4.25 -13.48
CA ALA A 54 9.01 4.75 -12.20
C ALA A 54 10.27 3.99 -11.77
N ILE A 55 11.22 4.69 -11.15
CA ILE A 55 12.44 4.06 -10.62
C ILE A 55 12.20 3.67 -9.15
N VAL A 56 12.26 2.37 -8.86
CA VAL A 56 12.23 1.84 -7.48
C VAL A 56 13.65 1.79 -6.92
N SER A 57 13.82 2.37 -5.75
CA SER A 57 15.06 2.28 -4.98
C SER A 57 14.98 1.19 -3.91
N GLU A 58 16.13 0.82 -3.34
CA GLU A 58 16.19 -0.11 -2.19
C GLU A 58 15.35 0.36 -1.00
N GLU A 59 15.11 1.67 -0.88
CA GLU A 59 14.31 2.29 0.18
C GLU A 59 12.86 1.79 0.18
N TYR A 60 12.28 1.55 -1.01
CA TYR A 60 10.92 1.06 -1.16
C TYR A 60 10.80 -0.37 -0.63
N ILE A 61 11.77 -1.22 -0.97
CA ILE A 61 11.85 -2.61 -0.53
C ILE A 61 12.05 -2.66 0.98
N LYS A 62 12.93 -1.80 1.51
CA LYS A 62 13.16 -1.67 2.95
C LYS A 62 11.89 -1.27 3.69
N ALA A 63 11.20 -0.21 3.25
CA ALA A 63 9.95 0.23 3.86
C ALA A 63 8.89 -0.86 3.82
N ALA A 64 8.74 -1.56 2.69
CA ALA A 64 7.79 -2.67 2.55
C ALA A 64 8.10 -3.84 3.51
N ASN A 65 9.38 -4.22 3.63
CA ASN A 65 9.79 -5.27 4.57
C ASN A 65 9.48 -4.89 6.02
N ILE A 66 9.66 -3.62 6.40
CA ILE A 66 9.28 -3.14 7.75
C ILE A 66 7.77 -3.25 7.93
N THR A 67 6.96 -2.75 6.99
CA THR A 67 5.50 -2.82 7.05
C THR A 67 5.01 -4.26 7.20
N ILE A 68 5.59 -5.21 6.46
CA ILE A 68 5.23 -6.63 6.54
C ILE A 68 5.67 -7.24 7.88
N ALA A 69 6.91 -6.99 8.29
CA ALA A 69 7.48 -7.55 9.53
C ALA A 69 6.62 -7.21 10.75
N LEU A 70 6.06 -6.00 10.80
CA LEU A 70 5.16 -5.58 11.89
C LEU A 70 3.89 -6.43 11.98
N THR A 71 3.40 -6.96 10.86
CA THR A 71 2.23 -7.85 10.84
C THR A 71 2.56 -9.32 11.12
N THR A 72 3.83 -9.73 10.98
CA THR A 72 4.30 -11.10 11.24
C THR A 72 4.94 -11.27 12.62
N LEU A 73 5.50 -10.21 13.21
CA LEU A 73 6.26 -10.24 14.47
C LEU A 73 5.40 -10.52 15.72
N GLN A 74 4.07 -10.58 15.60
CA GLN A 74 3.23 -11.13 16.67
C GLN A 74 3.32 -12.65 16.81
N HIS A 75 3.93 -13.38 15.86
CA HIS A 75 3.93 -14.85 15.91
C HIS A 75 5.24 -15.58 15.82
N GLU A 76 6.39 -14.98 15.47
CA GLU A 76 7.67 -15.63 15.77
C GLU A 76 8.86 -14.67 15.62
N SER A 77 9.75 -14.76 16.59
CA SER A 77 11.09 -14.19 16.59
C SER A 77 11.89 -14.74 15.41
N ALA A 78 11.82 -14.08 14.26
CA ALA A 78 12.84 -14.15 13.23
C ALA A 78 12.72 -12.90 12.35
N MET A 79 13.39 -11.83 12.75
CA MET A 79 14.04 -11.00 11.72
C MET A 79 15.12 -11.89 11.11
N ALA A 80 14.71 -12.78 10.20
CA ALA A 80 15.64 -13.33 9.22
C ALA A 80 16.28 -12.10 8.60
N GLU A 81 17.61 -12.00 8.75
CA GLU A 81 18.42 -10.99 8.09
C GLU A 81 17.80 -10.76 6.72
N THR A 82 17.29 -9.55 6.47
CA THR A 82 16.74 -9.18 5.16
C THR A 82 17.70 -9.78 4.16
N PRO A 83 17.29 -10.81 3.38
CA PRO A 83 18.24 -11.58 2.60
C PRO A 83 19.05 -10.55 1.85
N ARG A 84 20.39 -10.55 1.98
CA ARG A 84 21.24 -9.64 1.23
C ARG A 84 20.79 -9.81 -0.21
N LEU A 85 19.97 -8.87 -0.69
CA LEU A 85 19.31 -9.00 -1.96
C LEU A 85 20.48 -9.11 -2.90
N ASP A 86 20.59 -10.25 -3.58
CA ASP A 86 21.57 -10.38 -4.64
C ASP A 86 21.30 -9.17 -5.54
N PRO A 87 22.26 -8.22 -5.65
CA PRO A 87 22.06 -7.01 -6.44
C PRO A 87 21.71 -7.35 -7.91
N PHE A 88 21.98 -8.59 -8.31
CA PHE A 88 21.69 -9.07 -9.65
C PHE A 88 20.29 -9.71 -9.80
N SER A 89 19.56 -9.97 -8.71
CA SER A 89 18.24 -10.62 -8.73
C SER A 89 17.07 -9.62 -8.80
N PRO A 90 16.00 -9.89 -9.58
CA PRO A 90 14.78 -9.07 -9.59
C PRO A 90 14.16 -8.95 -8.19
N PRO A 91 13.60 -7.78 -7.80
CA PRO A 91 12.97 -7.59 -6.52
C PRO A 91 11.79 -8.52 -6.53
N ARG A 92 11.80 -9.45 -5.58
CA ARG A 92 10.69 -10.37 -5.43
C ARG A 92 9.61 -9.65 -4.65
N ASN A 93 8.37 -9.96 -4.99
CA ASN A 93 7.25 -9.55 -4.17
C ASN A 93 7.49 -10.05 -2.72
N PRO A 94 7.65 -9.15 -1.74
CA PRO A 94 8.02 -9.51 -0.37
C PRO A 94 6.87 -10.21 0.38
N LEU A 95 5.66 -10.20 -0.19
CA LEU A 95 4.48 -10.88 0.34
C LEU A 95 4.33 -12.31 -0.18
N ILE A 96 5.25 -12.82 -1.02
CA ILE A 96 5.20 -14.22 -1.46
C ILE A 96 5.33 -15.14 -0.24
N GLY A 97 4.35 -16.02 -0.05
CA GLY A 97 4.29 -16.92 1.09
C GLY A 97 3.80 -16.27 2.39
N TYR A 98 3.52 -14.96 2.37
CA TYR A 98 2.81 -14.30 3.47
C TYR A 98 1.43 -14.94 3.62
N LYS A 99 1.10 -15.33 4.85
CA LYS A 99 -0.25 -15.74 5.22
C LYS A 99 -0.80 -14.65 6.11
N GLU A 100 -2.02 -14.20 5.82
CA GLU A 100 -2.74 -13.33 6.76
C GLU A 100 -2.90 -14.10 8.07
N SER A 101 -2.14 -13.68 9.08
CA SER A 101 -2.49 -13.97 10.46
C SER A 101 -3.74 -13.15 10.79
N PRO A 102 -4.66 -13.63 11.65
CA PRO A 102 -5.60 -12.72 12.30
C PRO A 102 -4.74 -11.63 12.92
N ILE A 103 -4.73 -10.44 12.32
CA ILE A 103 -3.92 -9.32 12.79
C ILE A 103 -4.47 -9.01 14.17
N GLY A 104 -3.72 -9.42 15.20
CA GLY A 104 -4.10 -9.20 16.57
C GLY A 104 -3.93 -7.72 16.87
N PHE A 105 -5.01 -6.97 16.69
CA PHE A 105 -5.18 -5.59 17.16
C PHE A 105 -4.36 -4.49 16.45
N ASP A 106 -5.12 -3.51 15.93
CA ASP A 106 -4.90 -2.07 15.70
C ASP A 106 -3.50 -1.52 15.33
N LEU A 107 -2.58 -2.33 14.80
CA LEU A 107 -1.29 -1.81 14.32
C LEU A 107 -1.47 -0.94 13.07
N GLY A 108 -0.68 0.12 12.98
CA GLY A 108 -0.66 1.02 11.84
C GLY A 108 0.76 1.31 11.37
N PHE A 109 0.91 1.62 10.09
CA PHE A 109 2.15 2.08 9.50
C PHE A 109 1.93 3.39 8.76
N VAL A 110 2.76 4.38 9.04
CA VAL A 110 2.78 5.66 8.35
C VAL A 110 4.12 5.79 7.64
N CYS A 111 4.08 5.89 6.32
CA CYS A 111 5.21 6.29 5.50
C CYS A 111 5.14 7.81 5.28
N ASN A 112 5.98 8.56 6.01
CA ASN A 112 6.10 10.00 5.90
C ASN A 112 7.27 10.38 4.97
N GLY A 113 7.28 11.59 4.45
CA GLY A 113 8.40 12.15 3.68
C GLY A 113 8.00 13.45 3.00
N GLU A 114 8.96 14.12 2.36
CA GLU A 114 8.69 15.36 1.62
C GLU A 114 7.77 15.13 0.40
N HIS A 115 7.28 16.22 -0.20
CA HIS A 115 6.55 16.16 -1.47
C HIS A 115 7.44 15.50 -2.55
N GLU A 116 6.82 14.73 -3.46
CA GLU A 116 7.50 14.09 -4.62
C GLU A 116 8.55 13.00 -4.30
N VAL A 117 8.72 12.58 -3.04
CA VAL A 117 9.65 11.47 -2.72
C VAL A 117 9.15 10.08 -3.18
N GLY A 118 7.97 10.02 -3.79
CA GLY A 118 7.41 8.81 -4.40
C GLY A 118 6.65 7.87 -3.45
N LYS A 119 6.17 8.38 -2.31
CA LYS A 119 5.41 7.57 -1.33
C LYS A 119 4.15 6.94 -1.93
N SER A 120 3.38 7.70 -2.70
CA SER A 120 2.18 7.19 -3.36
C SER A 120 2.49 6.06 -4.36
N ILE A 121 3.63 6.16 -5.06
CA ILE A 121 4.14 5.07 -5.90
C ILE A 121 4.48 3.85 -5.02
N TRP A 122 5.17 4.05 -3.90
CA TRP A 122 5.49 2.97 -2.96
C TRP A 122 4.23 2.27 -2.44
N LEU A 123 3.20 3.02 -2.05
CA LEU A 123 1.95 2.46 -1.55
C LEU A 123 1.22 1.68 -2.64
N PHE A 124 1.27 2.17 -3.89
CA PHE A 124 0.73 1.47 -5.04
C PHE A 124 1.47 0.16 -5.34
N LEU A 125 2.80 0.11 -5.15
CA LEU A 125 3.55 -1.15 -5.24
C LEU A 125 3.10 -2.17 -4.20
N ILE A 126 2.83 -1.73 -2.98
CA ILE A 126 2.27 -2.60 -1.94
C ILE A 126 0.91 -3.15 -2.38
N LEU A 127 0.04 -2.30 -2.95
CA LEU A 127 -1.24 -2.73 -3.48
C LEU A 127 -1.04 -3.86 -4.51
N ILE A 128 -0.23 -3.64 -5.55
CA ILE A 128 0.01 -4.65 -6.58
C ILE A 128 0.56 -5.95 -5.99
N TRP A 129 1.54 -5.87 -5.09
CA TRP A 129 2.11 -7.05 -4.46
C TRP A 129 1.08 -7.85 -3.67
N ARG A 130 0.17 -7.17 -2.95
CA ARG A 130 -0.93 -7.85 -2.25
C ARG A 130 -1.89 -8.52 -3.23
N LEU A 131 -2.26 -7.85 -4.32
CA LEU A 131 -3.14 -8.42 -5.35
C LEU A 131 -2.53 -9.65 -6.01
N GLN A 132 -1.23 -9.61 -6.37
CA GLN A 132 -0.49 -10.76 -6.92
C GLN A 132 -0.45 -11.96 -5.97
N CYS A 133 -0.53 -11.73 -4.67
CA CYS A 133 -0.60 -12.78 -3.66
C CYS A 133 -2.05 -13.21 -3.33
N GLY A 134 -3.06 -12.64 -4.01
CA GLY A 134 -4.47 -12.91 -3.74
C GLY A 134 -4.92 -12.46 -2.35
N LEU A 135 -4.27 -11.44 -1.78
CA LEU A 135 -4.54 -10.96 -0.42
C LEU A 135 -5.59 -9.83 -0.45
N PRO A 136 -6.74 -9.99 0.24
CA PRO A 136 -7.75 -8.96 0.30
C PRO A 136 -7.19 -7.63 0.81
N THR A 137 -7.51 -6.54 0.13
CA THR A 137 -6.87 -5.24 0.38
C THR A 137 -7.85 -4.11 0.13
N GLY A 138 -7.96 -3.20 1.10
CA GLY A 138 -8.61 -1.92 0.89
C GLY A 138 -7.62 -0.88 0.37
N TYR A 139 -8.09 0.01 -0.50
CA TYR A 139 -7.32 1.15 -0.99
C TYR A 139 -8.21 2.40 -1.05
N ILE A 140 -7.68 3.50 -0.57
CA ILE A 140 -8.25 4.84 -0.77
C ILE A 140 -7.15 5.76 -1.26
N SER A 141 -7.44 6.48 -2.35
CA SER A 141 -6.65 7.63 -2.82
C SER A 141 -7.37 8.94 -2.53
N TYR A 142 -6.74 10.06 -2.88
CA TYR A 142 -7.41 11.36 -2.98
C TYR A 142 -8.79 11.22 -3.65
N GLY A 143 -9.85 11.53 -2.92
CA GLY A 143 -11.23 11.46 -3.39
C GLY A 143 -12.21 10.95 -2.33
N GLU A 144 -13.48 10.91 -2.71
CA GLU A 144 -14.59 10.55 -1.82
C GLU A 144 -14.90 9.04 -1.83
N MET A 145 -14.08 8.23 -2.50
CA MET A 145 -14.37 6.82 -2.78
C MET A 145 -13.32 5.90 -2.17
N TRP A 146 -13.74 4.69 -1.83
CA TRP A 146 -12.87 3.60 -1.40
C TRP A 146 -13.03 2.40 -2.32
N PHE A 147 -12.00 1.57 -2.38
CA PHE A 147 -11.99 0.35 -3.16
C PHE A 147 -11.52 -0.81 -2.28
N PHE A 148 -12.16 -1.96 -2.42
CA PHE A 148 -11.75 -3.19 -1.76
C PHE A 148 -11.66 -4.32 -2.77
N PHE A 149 -10.50 -4.94 -2.83
CA PHE A 149 -10.16 -6.01 -3.76
C PHE A 149 -10.23 -7.34 -3.01
N ASN A 150 -11.01 -8.29 -3.52
CA ASN A 150 -11.11 -9.63 -2.95
C ASN A 150 -11.39 -10.68 -4.04
N GLN A 151 -11.60 -11.92 -3.64
CA GLN A 151 -11.89 -13.02 -4.56
C GLN A 151 -13.18 -12.84 -5.39
N GLU A 152 -14.11 -11.99 -4.95
CA GLU A 152 -15.39 -11.75 -5.62
C GLU A 152 -15.31 -10.59 -6.64
N GLY A 153 -14.28 -9.76 -6.55
CA GLY A 153 -14.03 -8.65 -7.47
C GLY A 153 -13.57 -7.38 -6.75
N VAL A 154 -13.93 -6.23 -7.33
CA VAL A 154 -13.70 -4.91 -6.73
C VAL A 154 -15.03 -4.38 -6.20
N THR A 155 -15.09 -4.14 -4.90
CA THR A 155 -16.21 -3.43 -4.26
C THR A 155 -15.80 -1.98 -4.03
N THR A 156 -16.73 -1.04 -4.26
CA THR A 156 -16.47 0.39 -4.04
C THR A 156 -17.67 1.07 -3.38
N GLY A 157 -17.43 2.22 -2.76
CA GLY A 157 -18.47 3.07 -2.21
C GLY A 157 -17.92 4.44 -1.82
N SER A 158 -18.81 5.31 -1.37
CA SER A 158 -18.46 6.65 -0.93
C SER A 158 -18.18 6.71 0.58
N LEU A 159 -17.20 7.55 0.93
CA LEU A 159 -16.75 7.84 2.29
C LEU A 159 -17.76 8.65 3.12
N TYR A 160 -18.70 9.34 2.46
CA TYR A 160 -19.70 10.19 3.14
C TYR A 160 -20.91 9.44 3.65
N HIS A 161 -21.12 8.20 3.19
CA HIS A 161 -22.23 7.40 3.69
C HIS A 161 -21.89 6.89 5.10
N MET A 162 -22.70 7.31 6.08
CA MET A 162 -22.59 6.99 7.51
C MET A 162 -22.56 5.48 7.82
N ILE A 163 -22.92 4.64 6.84
CA ILE A 163 -22.92 3.17 6.89
C ILE A 163 -21.52 2.59 6.61
N PHE A 164 -20.52 3.40 6.29
CA PHE A 164 -19.16 2.96 5.95
C PHE A 164 -18.57 1.97 6.96
N GLU A 165 -18.53 2.31 8.27
CA GLU A 165 -17.99 1.41 9.30
C GLU A 165 -18.79 0.10 9.44
N TYR A 166 -20.12 0.17 9.28
CA TYR A 166 -21.01 -0.98 9.40
C TYR A 166 -20.93 -1.92 8.18
N CYS A 167 -20.88 -1.34 6.97
CA CYS A 167 -20.72 -2.09 5.73
C CYS A 167 -19.35 -2.77 5.67
N LEU A 168 -18.26 -2.06 5.96
CA LEU A 168 -16.91 -2.64 5.91
C LEU A 168 -16.73 -3.77 6.91
N SER A 169 -17.12 -3.58 8.18
CA SER A 169 -16.97 -4.61 9.21
C SER A 169 -17.79 -5.87 8.93
N HIS A 170 -19.00 -5.74 8.37
CA HIS A 170 -19.87 -6.90 8.08
C HIS A 170 -19.59 -7.57 6.73
N HIS A 171 -19.21 -6.81 5.70
CA HIS A 171 -19.05 -7.35 4.34
C HIS A 171 -17.62 -7.80 4.04
N LEU A 172 -16.62 -7.16 4.65
CA LEU A 172 -15.23 -7.32 4.24
C LEU A 172 -14.40 -8.10 5.26
N GLY A 173 -14.95 -8.37 6.45
CA GLY A 173 -14.24 -9.01 7.55
C GLY A 173 -13.35 -8.03 8.33
N ILE A 174 -12.96 -8.44 9.53
CA ILE A 174 -11.99 -7.75 10.37
C ILE A 174 -10.56 -8.22 10.02
N ASN A 175 -9.55 -7.39 10.30
CA ASN A 175 -8.11 -7.73 10.20
C ASN A 175 -7.48 -7.73 8.79
N HIS A 176 -8.03 -6.99 7.83
CA HIS A 176 -7.40 -6.78 6.52
C HIS A 176 -6.54 -5.51 6.47
N TRP A 177 -5.67 -5.43 5.46
CA TRP A 177 -4.88 -4.22 5.21
C TRP A 177 -5.73 -3.18 4.49
N PHE A 178 -5.59 -1.94 4.91
CA PHE A 178 -6.16 -0.77 4.25
C PHE A 178 -5.06 0.23 3.91
N LEU A 179 -4.84 0.45 2.62
CA LEU A 179 -3.84 1.35 2.08
C LEU A 179 -4.47 2.74 1.87
N VAL A 180 -3.81 3.77 2.38
CA VAL A 180 -4.37 5.13 2.46
C VAL A 180 -3.39 6.13 1.83
N ASP A 181 -3.73 6.61 0.64
CA ASP A 181 -2.99 7.59 -0.14
C ASP A 181 -3.67 8.96 -0.07
N THR A 182 -3.68 9.55 1.13
CA THR A 182 -4.22 10.89 1.35
C THR A 182 -3.48 11.58 2.48
N THR A 183 -3.35 12.91 2.37
CA THR A 183 -2.91 13.78 3.47
C THR A 183 -4.05 14.14 4.42
N GLU A 184 -5.30 13.89 4.03
CA GLU A 184 -6.48 14.03 4.89
C GLU A 184 -6.49 12.87 5.89
N GLY A 185 -6.86 13.14 7.15
CA GLY A 185 -6.61 12.21 8.27
C GLY A 185 -6.08 12.90 9.54
N CYS A 186 -5.90 14.21 9.50
CA CYS A 186 -5.46 15.03 10.63
C CYS A 186 -6.61 15.32 11.61
N TYR A 187 -7.87 15.21 11.18
CA TYR A 187 -9.02 15.58 11.99
C TYR A 187 -10.00 14.42 12.21
N GLU A 188 -10.77 14.52 13.30
CA GLU A 188 -11.73 13.53 13.79
C GLU A 188 -12.75 13.05 12.75
N ARG A 189 -13.08 13.91 11.79
CA ARG A 189 -14.08 13.62 10.75
C ARG A 189 -13.47 12.93 9.54
N ASP A 190 -12.15 12.92 9.44
CA ASP A 190 -11.43 12.42 8.28
C ASP A 190 -11.41 10.89 8.30
N MET A 191 -11.45 10.31 7.11
CA MET A 191 -11.67 8.89 6.88
C MET A 191 -10.67 7.95 7.62
N PRO A 192 -9.35 8.24 7.68
CA PRO A 192 -8.41 7.36 8.39
C PRO A 192 -8.78 7.17 9.86
N ALA A 193 -9.30 8.22 10.52
CA ALA A 193 -9.73 8.16 11.92
C ALA A 193 -10.95 7.25 12.14
N ARG A 194 -11.80 7.08 11.12
CA ARG A 194 -12.95 6.16 11.15
C ARG A 194 -12.51 4.71 10.92
N LEU A 195 -11.61 4.49 9.96
CA LEU A 195 -11.06 3.15 9.69
C LEU A 195 -10.35 2.54 10.90
N VAL A 196 -9.65 3.33 11.71
CA VAL A 196 -8.99 2.85 12.94
C VAL A 196 -9.96 2.08 13.85
N ARG A 197 -11.24 2.46 13.90
CA ARG A 197 -12.23 1.82 14.78
C ARG A 197 -12.76 0.49 14.25
N THR A 198 -12.47 0.17 12.99
CA THR A 198 -12.99 -1.01 12.29
C THR A 198 -12.04 -2.22 12.34
N GLY A 199 -10.86 -2.09 12.95
CA GLY A 199 -9.90 -3.18 13.14
C GLY A 199 -9.09 -3.54 11.89
N PHE A 200 -8.95 -2.62 10.93
CA PHE A 200 -8.04 -2.78 9.80
C PHE A 200 -6.61 -2.40 10.18
N TYR A 201 -5.64 -3.06 9.53
CA TYR A 201 -4.25 -2.62 9.54
C TYR A 201 -4.06 -1.49 8.55
N LEU A 202 -3.81 -0.27 9.04
CA LEU A 202 -3.72 0.92 8.19
C LEU A 202 -2.29 1.17 7.74
N VAL A 203 -2.08 1.30 6.43
CA VAL A 203 -0.82 1.75 5.84
C VAL A 203 -1.07 3.07 5.13
N GLN A 204 -0.67 4.18 5.74
CA GLN A 204 -0.84 5.51 5.18
C GLN A 204 0.47 6.05 4.59
N VAL A 205 0.37 6.76 3.47
CA VAL A 205 1.41 7.71 3.04
C VAL A 205 0.97 9.14 3.29
N THR A 206 1.88 9.98 3.78
CA THR A 206 1.58 11.39 4.04
C THR A 206 2.83 12.26 3.94
N SER A 207 2.63 13.56 3.74
CA SER A 207 3.67 14.58 3.88
C SER A 207 3.46 15.44 5.13
N GLN A 208 2.43 15.15 5.92
CA GLN A 208 2.10 15.87 7.13
C GLN A 208 3.01 15.45 8.28
N THR A 209 3.37 16.41 9.13
CA THR A 209 4.13 16.16 10.35
C THR A 209 3.28 15.49 11.43
N GLU A 210 1.99 15.80 11.45
CA GLU A 210 1.02 15.23 12.39
C GLU A 210 0.02 14.36 11.64
N VAL A 211 -0.29 13.20 12.20
CA VAL A 211 -1.23 12.24 11.63
C VAL A 211 -2.32 11.97 12.66
N GLY A 212 -3.47 12.62 12.48
CA GLY A 212 -4.49 12.78 13.52
C GLY A 212 -5.12 11.47 14.02
N TRP A 213 -5.23 10.46 13.17
CA TRP A 213 -5.76 9.16 13.59
C TRP A 213 -4.79 8.35 14.46
N VAL A 214 -3.49 8.67 14.46
CA VAL A 214 -2.49 7.98 15.30
C VAL A 214 -2.88 8.10 16.78
N TYR A 215 -3.37 9.26 17.19
CA TYR A 215 -3.87 9.49 18.55
C TYR A 215 -5.13 8.69 18.91
N ARG A 216 -5.83 8.15 17.92
CA ARG A 216 -7.04 7.32 18.09
C ARG A 216 -6.74 5.83 17.96
N SER A 217 -5.55 5.49 17.44
CA SER A 217 -5.10 4.11 17.42
C SER A 217 -4.98 3.63 18.86
N LYS A 218 -5.55 2.46 19.13
CA LYS A 218 -5.38 1.79 20.42
C LYS A 218 -4.11 0.94 20.45
N SER A 219 -3.38 0.84 19.33
CA SER A 219 -2.11 0.13 19.27
C SER A 219 -1.00 0.98 18.67
N GLU A 220 0.20 0.40 18.69
CA GLU A 220 1.42 1.02 18.22
C GLU A 220 1.34 1.36 16.73
N VAL A 221 1.60 2.63 16.40
CA VAL A 221 1.74 3.08 15.02
C VAL A 221 3.21 3.35 14.74
N PHE A 222 3.75 2.68 13.74
CA PHE A 222 5.12 2.89 13.30
C PHE A 222 5.17 3.98 12.24
N ILE A 223 6.01 4.98 12.45
CA ILE A 223 6.23 6.06 11.49
C ILE A 223 7.61 5.87 10.86
N TYR A 224 7.63 5.65 9.54
CA TYR A 224 8.82 5.55 8.73
C TYR A 224 8.99 6.82 7.88
N THR A 225 10.13 7.50 8.00
CA THR A 225 10.45 8.64 7.14
C THR A 225 11.23 8.17 5.92
N MET A 226 10.55 8.15 4.77
CA MET A 226 11.11 7.83 3.47
C MET A 226 12.04 8.96 3.00
N LYS A 227 13.27 8.60 2.66
CA LYS A 227 14.24 9.55 2.13
C LYS A 227 13.90 9.94 0.68
N SER A 228 14.17 11.20 0.33
CA SER A 228 14.00 11.68 -1.03
C SER A 228 14.85 10.88 -2.01
N PHE A 229 14.23 10.52 -3.13
CA PHE A 229 14.90 9.93 -4.28
C PHE A 229 14.32 10.56 -5.53
N HIS A 230 15.18 10.96 -6.46
CA HIS A 230 14.73 11.46 -7.75
C HIS A 230 14.11 10.32 -8.55
N ALA A 231 12.77 10.26 -8.59
CA ALA A 231 12.09 9.69 -9.74
C ALA A 231 12.48 10.56 -10.94
N SER A 232 13.46 10.11 -11.72
CA SER A 232 13.75 10.75 -13.01
C SER A 232 12.60 10.36 -13.91
N VAL A 233 11.84 11.34 -14.38
CA VAL A 233 10.93 11.21 -15.52
C VAL A 233 11.78 11.04 -16.78
#